data_AF-A0A1A8FZS2-F1
#
_entry.id   AF-A0A1A8FZS2-F1
#
_cell.length_a   1.000
_cell.length_b   1.000
_cell.length_c   1.000
_cell.angle_alpha   90.00
_cell.angle_beta   90.00
_cell.angle_gamma   90.00
#
_symmetry.space_group_name_H-M   'P 1'
#
loop_
_entity.id
_entity.type
_entity.pdbx_description
1 polymer ?
#
loop_
_entity_poly.entity_id
_entity_poly.type
_entity_poly.pdbx_seq_one_letter_code
_entity_poly.pdbx_strand_id
1 'polypeptide(L)' 'MHLNTHTTKEGVLDGIREMRQRGGRQRNLGRALQFLKQNALTPARGSRSQEAVPQFVIVVSSGPSTDDFSQAA' A
#
# COMPACT_ATOMS: atom_id res chain seq x y z
N MET A 1 5.16 5.33 -5.09
CA MET A 1 4.66 5.44 -3.72
C MET A 1 5.82 5.19 -2.78
N HIS A 2 6.33 6.22 -2.09
CA HIS A 2 7.35 6.04 -1.05
C HIS A 2 6.78 6.55 0.28
N LEU A 3 7.03 5.81 1.37
CA LEU A 3 6.56 6.15 2.72
C LEU A 3 7.22 7.40 3.29
N ASN A 4 8.39 7.79 2.76
CA ASN A 4 9.12 8.99 3.13
C ASN A 4 8.83 10.20 2.23
N THR A 5 7.78 10.17 1.40
CA THR A 5 7.42 11.30 0.51
C THR A 5 6.92 12.51 1.30
N HIS A 6 6.19 12.27 2.39
CA HIS A 6 5.58 13.31 3.22
C HIS A 6 6.04 13.15 4.67
N THR A 7 6.37 14.26 5.32
CA THR A 7 6.84 14.29 6.72
C THR A 7 5.82 14.92 7.67
N THR A 8 4.73 15.51 7.13
CA THR A 8 3.64 16.12 7.88
C THR A 8 2.31 15.45 7.55
N LYS A 9 1.34 15.57 8.48
CA LYS A 9 -0.01 15.04 8.30
C LYS A 9 -0.71 15.71 7.12
N GLU A 10 -0.56 17.02 6.99
CA GLU A 10 -1.16 17.85 5.94
C GLU A 10 -0.66 17.40 4.56
N GLY A 11 0.65 17.18 4.41
CA GLY A 11 1.23 16.70 3.15
C GLY A 11 0.70 15.32 2.74
N VAL A 12 0.48 14.42 3.70
CA VAL A 12 -0.17 13.13 3.43
C VAL A 12 -1.61 13.31 2.96
N LEU A 13 -2.38 14.19 3.63
CA LEU A 13 -3.78 14.44 3.27
C LEU A 13 -3.91 15.07 1.87
N ASP A 14 -3.03 16.00 1.51
CA ASP A 14 -3.03 16.61 0.18
C ASP A 14 -2.65 15.59 -0.89
N GLY A 15 -1.62 14.77 -0.65
CA GLY A 15 -1.27 13.66 -1.55
C GLY A 15 -2.42 12.67 -1.76
N ILE A 16 -3.23 12.41 -0.72
CA ILE A 16 -4.43 11.57 -0.83
C ILE A 16 -5.50 12.23 -1.70
N ARG A 17 -5.76 13.54 -1.52
CA ARG A 17 -6.75 14.31 -2.29
C ARG A 17 -6.43 14.37 -3.78
N GLU A 18 -5.15 14.35 -4.13
CA GLU A 18 -4.69 14.37 -5.53
C GLU A 18 -4.76 13.01 -6.23
N MET A 19 -5.00 11.91 -5.49
CA MET A 19 -5.06 10.58 -6.07
C MET A 19 -6.21 10.46 -7.07
N ARG A 20 -5.91 9.96 -8.27
CA ARG A 20 -6.90 9.70 -9.31
C ARG A 20 -7.19 8.20 -9.42
N GLN A 21 -8.47 7.86 -9.57
CA GLN A 21 -8.86 6.48 -9.85
C GLN A 21 -8.27 6.04 -11.20
N ARG A 22 -7.58 4.90 -11.19
CA ARG A 22 -7.00 4.31 -12.41
C ARG A 22 -7.98 3.43 -13.19
N GLY A 23 -9.17 3.16 -12.63
CA GLY A 23 -10.12 2.20 -13.17
C GLY A 23 -9.64 0.75 -13.08
N GLY A 24 -10.20 -0.12 -13.92
CA GLY A 24 -9.93 -1.56 -13.92
C GLY A 24 -11.13 -2.39 -13.46
N ARG A 25 -11.24 -3.62 -13.96
CA ARG A 25 -12.39 -4.53 -13.68
C ARG A 25 -12.12 -5.54 -12.57
N GLN A 26 -10.85 -5.88 -12.34
CA GLN A 26 -10.42 -6.96 -11.46
C GLN A 26 -9.92 -6.38 -10.13
N ARG A 27 -10.18 -7.08 -9.03
CA ARG A 27 -9.79 -6.71 -7.66
C ARG A 27 -8.70 -7.67 -7.20
N ASN A 28 -7.53 -7.60 -7.84
CA ASN A 28 -6.44 -8.55 -7.60
C ASN A 28 -5.67 -8.21 -6.32
N LEU A 29 -6.26 -8.51 -5.16
CA LEU A 29 -5.70 -8.13 -3.86
C LEU A 29 -4.47 -8.95 -3.52
N GLY A 30 -4.39 -10.21 -3.94
CA GLY A 30 -3.21 -11.06 -3.70
C GLY A 30 -1.96 -10.48 -4.35
N ARG A 31 -2.06 -10.15 -5.64
CA ARG A 31 -0.96 -9.46 -6.35
C ARG A 31 -0.66 -8.06 -5.78
N ALA A 32 -1.67 -7.31 -5.34
CA ALA A 32 -1.44 -6.01 -4.73
C ALA A 32 -0.65 -6.11 -3.41
N LEU A 33 -0.98 -7.08 -2.56
CA LEU A 33 -0.25 -7.35 -1.32
C LEU A 33 1.19 -7.81 -1.58
N GLN A 34 1.38 -8.72 -2.53
CA GLN A 34 2.73 -9.14 -2.95
C GLN A 34 3.56 -7.95 -3.45
N PHE A 35 2.96 -7.06 -4.25
CA PHE A 35 3.61 -5.84 -4.71
C PHE A 35 4.04 -4.95 -3.55
N LEU A 36 3.16 -4.71 -2.55
CA LEU A 36 3.47 -3.90 -1.38
C LEU A 36 4.68 -4.45 -0.61
N LYS A 37 4.68 -5.77 -0.34
CA LYS A 37 5.76 -6.45 0.37
C LYS A 37 7.11 -6.30 -0.33
N GLN A 38 7.13 -6.46 -1.66
CA GLN A 38 8.36 -6.44 -2.45
C GLN A 38 8.84 -5.03 -2.80
N ASN A 39 7.94 -4.05 -2.92
CA ASN A 39 8.26 -2.77 -3.56
C ASN A 39 7.98 -1.53 -2.73
N ALA A 40 7.08 -1.58 -1.75
CA ALA A 40 6.66 -0.40 -0.98
C ALA A 40 7.15 -0.45 0.47
N LEU A 41 7.05 -1.62 1.12
CA LEU A 41 7.49 -1.84 2.51
C LEU A 41 9.00 -2.12 2.62
N THR A 42 9.81 -1.47 1.78
CA THR A 42 11.27 -1.64 1.76
C THR A 42 11.98 -0.45 2.38
N PRO A 43 13.19 -0.63 2.99
CA PRO A 43 13.94 0.47 3.58
C PRO A 43 14.21 1.61 2.59
N ALA A 44 14.53 1.28 1.33
CA ALA A 44 14.76 2.24 0.25
C ALA A 44 13.52 3.12 -0.07
N ARG A 45 12.33 2.72 0.38
CA ARG A 45 11.08 3.45 0.22
C ARG A 45 10.58 4.06 1.52
N GLY A 46 11.38 4.06 2.58
CA GLY A 46 11.06 4.65 3.89
C GLY A 46 10.38 3.69 4.87
N SER A 47 10.36 2.38 4.59
CA SER A 47 9.96 1.39 5.60
C SER A 47 10.97 1.35 6.73
N ARG A 48 10.48 1.22 7.96
CA ARG A 48 11.28 1.19 9.20
C ARG A 48 11.14 -0.14 9.94
N SER A 49 10.78 -1.19 9.21
CA SER A 49 10.63 -2.53 9.79
C SER A 49 11.91 -3.04 10.46
N GLN A 50 13.09 -2.68 9.93
CA GLN A 50 14.40 -3.02 10.50
C GLN A 50 14.72 -2.28 11.81
N GLU A 51 14.00 -1.19 12.10
CA GLU A 51 14.11 -0.41 13.32
C GLU A 51 13.07 -0.85 14.38
N ALA A 52 12.49 -2.04 14.21
CA ALA A 52 11.43 -2.59 15.05
C ALA A 52 10.14 -1.73 15.10
N VAL A 53 9.93 -0.83 14.13
CA VAL A 53 8.70 -0.05 14.02
C VAL A 53 7.59 -0.92 13.41
N PRO A 54 6.43 -1.08 14.07
CA PRO A 54 5.30 -1.84 13.53
C PRO A 54 4.86 -1.36 12.14
N GLN A 55 4.59 -2.30 11.24
CA GLN A 55 4.12 -2.04 9.89
C GLN A 55 2.65 -2.44 9.78
N PHE A 56 1.83 -1.58 9.18
CA PHE A 56 0.41 -1.83 8.97
C PHE A 56 0.05 -1.69 7.51
N VAL A 57 -0.83 -2.57 7.03
CA VAL A 57 -1.45 -2.47 5.71
C VAL A 57 -2.96 -2.45 5.91
N ILE A 58 -3.62 -1.42 5.38
CA ILE A 58 -5.07 -1.29 5.40
C ILE A 58 -5.57 -1.47 3.97
N VAL A 59 -6.37 -2.51 3.74
CA VAL A 59 -6.96 -2.80 2.44
C VAL A 59 -8.43 -2.38 2.44
N VAL A 60 -8.80 -1.52 1.51
CA VAL A 60 -10.18 -1.11 1.27
C VAL A 60 -10.58 -1.59 -0.12
N SER A 61 -11.58 -2.46 -0.20
CA SER A 61 -12.10 -3.02 -1.45
C SER A 61 -13.63 -2.98 -1.45
N SER A 62 -14.24 -2.76 -2.61
CA SER A 62 -15.71 -2.76 -2.77
C SER A 62 -16.31 -4.17 -2.87
N GLY A 63 -15.49 -5.21 -2.77
CA GLY A 63 -15.93 -6.61 -2.80
C GLY A 63 -14.77 -7.60 -2.66
N PRO A 64 -15.06 -8.91 -2.75
CA PRO A 64 -14.05 -9.96 -2.64
C PRO A 64 -12.95 -9.84 -3.71
N SER A 65 -11.77 -10.35 -3.36
CA SER A 65 -10.64 -10.46 -4.29
C SER A 65 -11.03 -11.29 -5.52
N THR A 66 -10.45 -10.96 -6.67
CA THR A 66 -10.57 -11.75 -7.91
C THR A 66 -9.41 -12.71 -8.13
N ASP A 67 -8.41 -12.66 -7.27
CA ASP A 67 -7.32 -13.63 -7.19
C ASP A 67 -7.20 -14.18 -5.77
N ASP A 68 -6.52 -15.32 -5.65
CA ASP A 68 -6.15 -15.84 -4.34
C ASP A 68 -5.18 -14.88 -3.65
N PHE A 69 -5.51 -14.53 -2.41
CA PHE A 69 -4.73 -13.64 -1.58
C PHE A 69 -4.23 -14.32 -0.30
N SER A 70 -4.58 -15.59 -0.07
CA SER A 70 -4.24 -16.33 1.15
C SER A 70 -2.73 -16.43 1.38
N GLN A 71 -1.93 -16.53 0.31
CA GLN A 71 -0.47 -16.59 0.41
C GLN A 71 0.22 -15.21 0.50
N ALA A 72 -0.53 -14.14 0.25
CA ALA A 72 -0.01 -12.77 0.26
C ALA A 72 -0.38 -11.98 1.52
N ALA A 73 -1.38 -12.46 2.27
CA ALA A 73 -1.84 -11.92 3.54
C ALA A 73 -0.87 -12.21 4.70
#